data_AF-A0A947FT65-F1
#
_entry.id   AF-A0A947FT65-F1
#
_cell.length_a   1.000
_cell.length_b   1.000
_cell.length_c   1.000
_cell.angle_alpha   90.00
_cell.angle_beta   90.00
_cell.angle_gamma   90.00
#
_symmetry.space_group_name_H-M   'P 1'
#
loop_
_entity.id
_entity.type
_entity.pdbx_description
1 polymer ?
#
loop_
_entity_poly.entity_id
_entity_poly.type
_entity_poly.pdbx_seq_one_letter_code
_entity_poly.pdbx_strand_id
1 'polypeptide(L)'
;ISHDEDGSANYVISGKAYHWDDLTDAQRARLSLLNRKISHVEKQLAHFEDELEPLIEEIEKQAEKIEYVAEILEVELAALEDVENMTIKQIHEISSAVQKKVRAHEKEIRLHEVTIHKNEAKIHALENEFLGKEHESVKRLDGYVDEVVEILTNG
;
A
#
# COMPACT_ATOMS: atom_id res chain seq x y z
N ILE A 1 -25.78 0.55 0.02
CA ILE A 1 -26.70 -0.15 0.95
C ILE A 1 -26.63 0.61 2.26
N SER A 2 -27.75 1.08 2.77
CA SER A 2 -27.84 1.60 4.14
C SER A 2 -28.50 0.55 5.02
N HIS A 3 -28.26 0.61 6.32
CA HIS A 3 -28.97 -0.23 7.28
C HIS A 3 -29.83 0.67 8.16
N ASP A 4 -31.04 0.22 8.45
CA ASP A 4 -31.93 0.88 9.41
C ASP A 4 -31.47 0.65 10.86
N GLU A 5 -32.12 1.33 11.81
CA GLU A 5 -31.80 1.25 13.25
C GLU A 5 -31.91 -0.18 13.82
N ASP A 6 -32.67 -1.05 13.15
CA ASP A 6 -32.84 -2.47 13.47
C ASP A 6 -31.83 -3.39 12.76
N GLY A 7 -30.97 -2.84 11.91
CA GLY A 7 -29.99 -3.57 11.09
C GLY A 7 -30.56 -4.13 9.79
N SER A 8 -31.79 -3.78 9.40
CA SER A 8 -32.41 -4.20 8.15
C SER A 8 -31.80 -3.47 6.96
N ALA A 9 -31.51 -4.19 5.88
CA ALA A 9 -30.82 -3.64 4.72
C ALA A 9 -31.77 -2.87 3.78
N ASN A 10 -31.37 -1.65 3.44
CA ASN A 10 -32.08 -0.76 2.53
C ASN A 10 -31.30 -0.52 1.24
N TYR A 11 -32.01 -0.70 0.13
CA TYR A 11 -31.46 -0.56 -1.22
C TYR A 11 -32.16 0.60 -1.92
N VAL A 12 -31.38 1.53 -2.46
CA VAL A 12 -31.90 2.65 -3.26
C VAL A 12 -31.43 2.47 -4.69
N ILE A 13 -32.37 2.26 -5.61
CA ILE A 13 -32.10 2.06 -7.04
C ILE A 13 -32.91 3.06 -7.83
N SER A 14 -32.23 3.93 -8.59
CA SER A 14 -32.86 4.97 -9.40
C SER A 14 -33.87 5.85 -8.62
N GLY A 15 -33.57 6.14 -7.35
CA GLY A 15 -34.42 6.93 -6.46
C GLY A 15 -35.58 6.18 -5.80
N LYS A 16 -35.78 4.89 -6.09
CA LYS A 16 -36.76 4.04 -5.41
C LYS A 16 -36.09 3.25 -4.29
N ALA A 17 -36.68 3.29 -3.10
CA ALA A 17 -36.24 2.51 -1.95
C ALA A 17 -36.90 1.12 -1.93
N TYR A 18 -36.10 0.11 -1.63
CA TYR A 18 -36.51 -1.27 -1.39
C TYR A 18 -36.02 -1.68 -0.01
N HIS A 19 -36.96 -1.93 0.90
CA HIS A 19 -36.65 -2.38 2.27
C HIS A 19 -36.60 -3.91 2.29
N TRP A 20 -35.69 -4.46 3.07
CA TRP A 20 -35.49 -5.91 3.17
C TRP A 20 -36.76 -6.69 3.51
N ASP A 21 -37.59 -6.15 4.39
CA ASP A 21 -38.82 -6.82 4.85
C ASP A 21 -39.93 -6.85 3.79
N ASP A 22 -39.86 -5.93 2.82
CA ASP A 22 -40.80 -5.85 1.71
C ASP A 22 -40.45 -6.83 0.58
N LEU A 23 -39.30 -7.52 0.66
CA LEU A 23 -38.82 -8.45 -0.35
C LEU A 23 -39.41 -9.85 -0.18
N THR A 24 -39.65 -10.52 -1.30
CA THR A 24 -40.04 -11.93 -1.29
C THR A 24 -38.91 -12.81 -0.74
N ASP A 25 -39.25 -14.00 -0.23
CA ASP A 25 -38.25 -14.97 0.26
C ASP A 25 -37.24 -15.36 -0.82
N ALA A 26 -37.68 -15.44 -2.08
CA ALA A 26 -36.82 -15.71 -3.23
C ALA A 26 -35.82 -14.56 -3.48
N GLN A 27 -36.27 -13.31 -3.41
CA GLN A 27 -35.39 -12.14 -3.55
C GLN A 27 -34.39 -12.07 -2.40
N ARG A 28 -34.83 -12.27 -1.15
CA ARG A 28 -33.94 -12.29 0.03
C ARG A 28 -32.89 -13.39 -0.05
N ALA A 29 -33.25 -14.58 -0.53
CA ALA A 29 -32.31 -15.69 -0.71
C ALA A 29 -31.23 -15.37 -1.76
N ARG A 30 -31.63 -14.81 -2.91
CA ARG A 30 -30.70 -14.39 -3.97
C ARG A 30 -29.76 -13.27 -3.50
N LEU A 31 -30.29 -12.22 -2.88
CA LEU A 31 -29.48 -11.12 -2.34
C LEU A 31 -28.52 -11.60 -1.24
N SER A 32 -28.95 -12.51 -0.37
CA SER A 32 -28.08 -13.09 0.66
C SER A 32 -26.89 -13.84 0.05
N LEU A 33 -27.12 -14.61 -1.02
CA LEU A 33 -26.05 -15.29 -1.74
C LEU A 33 -25.09 -14.28 -2.38
N LEU A 34 -25.63 -13.22 -2.96
CA LEU A 34 -24.87 -12.18 -3.62
C LEU A 34 -24.00 -11.38 -2.63
N ASN A 35 -24.56 -11.01 -1.47
CA ASN A 35 -23.81 -10.36 -0.39
C ASN A 35 -22.65 -11.22 0.11
N ARG A 36 -22.79 -12.55 0.17
CA ARG A 36 -21.67 -13.44 0.50
C ARG A 36 -20.57 -13.41 -0.55
N LYS A 37 -20.94 -13.33 -1.84
CA LYS A 37 -19.96 -13.22 -2.93
C LYS A 37 -19.23 -11.87 -2.91
N ILE A 38 -19.96 -10.77 -2.69
CA ILE A 38 -19.39 -9.42 -2.55
C ILE A 38 -18.42 -9.39 -1.37
N SER A 39 -18.85 -9.85 -0.19
CA SER A 39 -18.00 -9.89 1.01
C SER A 39 -16.76 -10.75 0.82
N HIS A 40 -16.83 -11.81 0.02
CA HIS A 40 -15.65 -12.60 -0.32
C HIS A 40 -14.63 -11.80 -1.14
N VAL A 41 -15.09 -11.03 -2.13
CA VAL A 41 -14.23 -10.15 -2.93
C VAL A 41 -13.64 -9.03 -2.07
N GLU A 42 -14.45 -8.38 -1.23
CA GLU A 42 -13.98 -7.33 -0.30
C GLU A 42 -12.88 -7.85 0.62
N LYS A 43 -13.01 -9.07 1.16
CA LYS A 43 -11.95 -9.68 1.98
C LYS A 43 -10.67 -9.94 1.23
N GLN A 44 -10.74 -10.26 -0.06
CA GLN A 44 -9.55 -10.44 -0.89
C GLN A 44 -8.85 -9.10 -1.14
N LEU A 45 -9.61 -8.02 -1.34
CA LEU A 45 -9.08 -6.66 -1.46
C LEU A 45 -8.42 -6.21 -0.15
N ALA A 46 -9.11 -6.37 0.98
CA ALA A 46 -8.58 -5.99 2.29
C ALA A 46 -7.29 -6.77 2.64
N HIS A 47 -7.27 -8.07 2.36
CA HIS A 47 -6.06 -8.88 2.58
C HIS A 47 -4.85 -8.38 1.78
N PHE A 48 -5.08 -7.91 0.55
CA PHE A 48 -4.02 -7.34 -0.28
C PHE A 48 -3.50 -6.01 0.29
N GLU A 49 -4.40 -5.15 0.78
CA GLU A 49 -4.02 -3.91 1.48
C GLU A 49 -3.19 -4.22 2.73
N ASP A 50 -3.61 -5.20 3.55
CA ASP A 50 -2.89 -5.65 4.75
C ASP A 50 -1.47 -6.18 4.44
N GLU A 51 -1.25 -6.73 3.25
CA GLU A 51 0.08 -7.22 2.82
C GLU A 51 0.97 -6.10 2.26
N LEU A 52 0.38 -5.08 1.63
CA LEU A 52 1.12 -3.95 1.03
C LEU A 52 1.60 -2.94 2.08
N GLU A 53 0.73 -2.56 3.02
CA GLU A 53 1.00 -1.53 4.02
C GLU A 53 2.37 -1.72 4.73
N PRO A 54 2.70 -2.89 5.33
CA PRO A 54 3.97 -3.06 6.03
C PRO A 54 5.19 -3.01 5.10
N LEU A 55 5.04 -3.29 3.80
CA LEU A 55 6.14 -3.20 2.84
C LEU A 55 6.45 -1.75 2.51
N ILE A 56 5.42 -0.92 2.36
CA ILE A 56 5.55 0.52 2.09
C ILE A 56 6.17 1.21 3.30
N GLU A 57 5.65 0.96 4.52
CA GLU A 57 6.19 1.53 5.75
C GLU A 57 7.69 1.22 5.93
N GLU A 58 8.11 -0.01 5.64
CA GLU A 58 9.51 -0.39 5.78
C GLU A 58 10.39 0.26 4.69
N ILE A 59 9.87 0.49 3.48
CA ILE A 59 10.57 1.27 2.43
C ILE A 59 10.77 2.72 2.89
N GLU A 60 9.71 3.39 3.36
CA GLU A 60 9.78 4.77 3.86
C GLU A 60 10.82 4.89 4.98
N LYS A 61 10.77 3.99 5.95
CA LYS A 61 11.73 3.93 7.04
C LYS A 61 13.17 3.68 6.59
N GLN A 62 13.40 2.91 5.52
CA GLN A 62 14.75 2.75 4.98
C GLN A 62 15.20 3.99 4.22
N ALA A 63 14.29 4.68 3.51
CA ALA A 63 14.58 5.93 2.82
C ALA A 63 14.98 7.03 3.82
N GLU A 64 14.25 7.17 4.94
CA GLU A 64 14.61 8.10 6.02
C GLU A 64 16.01 7.85 6.58
N LYS A 65 16.41 6.58 6.74
CA LYS A 65 17.77 6.24 7.18
C LYS A 65 18.83 6.63 6.14
N ILE A 66 18.54 6.46 4.85
CA ILE A 66 19.45 6.89 3.78
C ILE A 66 19.60 8.41 3.81
N GLU A 67 18.50 9.15 3.96
CA GLU A 67 18.52 10.61 4.08
C GLU A 67 19.36 11.06 5.28
N TYR A 68 19.15 10.45 6.45
CA TYR A 68 19.95 10.73 7.64
C TYR A 68 21.45 10.46 7.44
N VAL A 69 21.82 9.35 6.80
CA VAL A 69 23.22 9.04 6.49
C VAL A 69 23.80 10.04 5.50
N ALA A 70 23.02 10.50 4.52
CA ALA A 70 23.44 11.51 3.57
C ALA A 70 23.70 12.87 4.24
N GLU A 71 22.84 13.29 5.18
CA GLU A 71 23.04 14.51 5.98
C GLU A 71 24.32 14.45 6.81
N ILE A 72 24.59 13.32 7.47
CA ILE A 72 25.85 13.14 8.22
C ILE A 72 27.05 13.27 7.27
N LEU A 73 26.97 12.66 6.09
CA LEU A 73 28.05 12.67 5.12
C LEU A 73 28.33 14.08 4.60
N GLU A 74 27.30 14.91 4.40
CA GLU A 74 27.45 16.32 4.04
C GLU A 74 28.23 17.10 5.12
N VAL A 75 27.89 16.92 6.40
CA VAL A 75 28.62 17.54 7.52
C VAL A 75 30.08 17.07 7.58
N GLU A 76 30.32 15.78 7.36
CA GLU A 76 31.68 15.21 7.38
C GLU A 76 32.54 15.68 6.19
N LEU A 77 31.92 15.96 5.04
CA LEU A 77 32.59 16.54 3.88
C LEU A 77 32.85 18.03 4.06
N ALA A 78 31.94 18.78 4.68
CA ALA A 78 32.15 20.19 5.01
C ALA A 78 33.38 20.42 5.91
N ALA A 79 33.73 19.43 6.74
CA ALA A 79 34.95 19.46 7.55
C ALA A 79 36.26 19.48 6.71
N LEU A 80 36.19 19.20 5.39
CA LEU A 80 37.31 19.31 4.46
C LEU A 80 37.44 20.71 3.82
N GLU A 81 36.49 21.63 4.04
CA GLU A 81 36.49 22.94 3.36
C GLU A 81 37.48 23.95 3.96
N ASP A 82 37.89 23.81 5.23
CA ASP A 82 38.88 24.70 5.89
C ASP A 82 40.33 24.19 5.73
N VAL A 83 40.72 23.90 4.49
CA VAL A 83 42.07 23.39 4.15
C VAL A 83 43.13 24.48 4.05
N GLU A 84 42.75 25.75 3.88
CA GLU A 84 43.69 26.86 3.62
C GLU A 84 44.68 27.09 4.77
N ASN A 85 44.31 26.73 6.01
CA ASN A 85 45.14 26.93 7.19
C ASN A 85 45.83 25.65 7.69
N MET A 86 45.76 24.55 6.93
CA MET A 86 46.27 23.24 7.34
C MET A 86 47.62 22.87 6.70
N THR A 87 48.44 22.13 7.43
CA THR A 87 49.63 21.50 6.86
C THR A 87 49.26 20.28 6.00
N ILE A 88 50.08 19.95 4.99
CA ILE A 88 49.88 18.76 4.13
C ILE A 88 49.67 17.48 4.95
N LYS A 89 50.39 17.33 6.07
CA LYS A 89 50.24 16.17 6.96
C LYS A 89 48.84 16.10 7.58
N GLN A 90 48.34 17.23 8.09
CA GLN A 90 46.99 17.31 8.65
C GLN A 90 45.92 17.06 7.57
N ILE A 91 46.11 17.60 6.36
CA ILE A 91 45.21 17.37 5.22
C ILE A 91 45.14 15.86 4.91
N HIS A 92 46.28 15.17 4.89
CA HIS A 92 46.32 13.73 4.64
C HIS A 92 45.62 12.91 5.74
N GLU A 93 45.82 13.28 7.00
CA GLU A 93 45.18 12.62 8.15
C GLU A 93 43.64 12.79 8.12
N ILE A 94 43.15 14.02 7.89
CA ILE A 94 41.70 14.28 7.80
C ILE A 94 41.11 13.60 6.56
N SER A 95 41.74 13.73 5.39
CA SER A 95 41.27 13.07 4.16
C SER A 95 41.16 11.55 4.32
N SER A 96 42.15 10.91 4.95
CA SER A 96 42.12 9.48 5.25
C SER A 96 40.99 9.10 6.20
N ALA A 97 40.74 9.92 7.24
CA ALA A 97 39.66 9.70 8.19
C ALA A 97 38.28 9.86 7.54
N VAL A 98 38.06 10.93 6.78
CA VAL A 98 36.81 11.18 6.05
C VAL A 98 36.57 10.07 5.03
N GLN A 99 37.58 9.65 4.27
CA GLN A 99 37.43 8.57 3.30
C GLN A 99 37.00 7.24 3.95
N LYS A 100 37.50 6.93 5.16
CA LYS A 100 37.05 5.73 5.90
C LYS A 100 35.59 5.81 6.31
N LYS A 101 35.13 7.00 6.75
CA LYS A 101 33.74 7.25 7.14
C LYS A 101 32.80 7.20 5.95
N VAL A 102 33.14 7.87 4.86
CA VAL A 102 32.39 7.81 3.59
C VAL A 102 32.19 6.37 3.14
N ARG A 103 33.25 5.54 3.15
CA ARG A 103 33.14 4.11 2.81
C ARG A 103 32.27 3.29 3.77
N ALA A 104 32.13 3.71 5.03
CA ALA A 104 31.24 3.06 5.98
C ALA A 104 29.78 3.43 5.67
N HIS A 105 29.52 4.73 5.49
CA HIS A 105 28.21 5.27 5.12
C HIS A 105 27.71 4.74 3.78
N GLU A 106 28.58 4.64 2.76
CA GLU A 106 28.23 4.02 1.47
C GLU A 106 27.78 2.56 1.62
N LYS A 107 28.37 1.80 2.54
CA LYS A 107 27.94 0.42 2.79
C LYS A 107 26.61 0.36 3.51
N GLU A 108 26.36 1.28 4.42
CA GLU A 108 25.10 1.41 5.15
C GLU A 108 23.96 1.79 4.19
N ILE A 109 24.17 2.81 3.35
CA ILE A 109 23.22 3.19 2.28
C ILE A 109 22.90 1.98 1.40
N ARG A 110 23.91 1.25 0.92
CA ARG A 110 23.70 0.05 0.10
C ARG A 110 22.89 -1.04 0.80
N LEU A 111 23.04 -1.19 2.12
CA LEU A 111 22.25 -2.16 2.88
C LEU A 111 20.76 -1.78 2.91
N HIS A 112 20.48 -0.49 3.09
CA HIS A 112 19.13 0.06 3.04
C HIS A 112 18.53 -0.06 1.64
N GLU A 113 19.29 0.30 0.59
CA GLU A 113 18.88 0.14 -0.81
C GLU A 113 18.54 -1.32 -1.17
N VAL A 114 19.35 -2.28 -0.71
CA VAL A 114 19.06 -3.71 -0.93
C VAL A 114 17.73 -4.12 -0.26
N THR A 115 17.41 -3.54 0.89
CA THR A 115 16.16 -3.82 1.60
C THR A 115 14.97 -3.20 0.87
N ILE A 116 15.11 -1.96 0.40
CA ILE A 116 14.12 -1.28 -0.44
C ILE A 116 13.82 -2.11 -1.69
N HIS A 117 14.85 -2.46 -2.47
CA HIS A 117 14.67 -3.25 -3.70
C HIS A 117 14.00 -4.61 -3.44
N LYS A 118 14.28 -5.26 -2.30
CA LYS A 118 13.60 -6.50 -1.93
C LYS A 118 12.12 -6.29 -1.65
N ASN A 119 11.75 -5.20 -0.99
CA ASN A 119 10.36 -4.89 -0.71
C ASN A 119 9.62 -4.43 -1.97
N GLU A 120 10.25 -3.61 -2.82
CA GLU A 120 9.71 -3.25 -4.14
C GLU A 120 9.46 -4.48 -5.01
N ALA A 121 10.37 -5.45 -5.01
CA ALA A 121 10.16 -6.71 -5.74
C ALA A 121 8.98 -7.52 -5.19
N LYS A 122 8.72 -7.48 -3.87
CA LYS A 122 7.53 -8.11 -3.28
C LYS A 122 6.26 -7.36 -3.65
N ILE A 123 6.28 -6.02 -3.59
CA ILE A 123 5.16 -5.17 -4.02
C ILE A 123 4.82 -5.49 -5.48
N HIS A 124 5.79 -5.52 -6.37
CA HIS A 124 5.56 -5.89 -7.77
C HIS A 124 5.02 -7.32 -7.94
N ALA A 125 5.46 -8.28 -7.13
CA ALA A 125 4.91 -9.63 -7.18
C ALA A 125 3.43 -9.64 -6.75
N LEU A 126 3.11 -8.93 -5.67
CA LEU A 126 1.76 -8.75 -5.17
C LEU A 126 0.89 -8.03 -6.20
N GLU A 127 1.34 -6.91 -6.76
CA GLU A 127 0.64 -6.16 -7.82
C GLU A 127 0.36 -7.05 -9.03
N ASN A 128 1.31 -7.85 -9.50
CA ASN A 128 1.09 -8.74 -10.63
C ASN A 128 0.06 -9.84 -10.32
N GLU A 129 0.08 -10.38 -9.11
CA GLU A 129 -0.95 -11.33 -8.67
C GLU A 129 -2.33 -10.65 -8.56
N PHE A 130 -2.35 -9.39 -8.14
CA PHE A 130 -3.57 -8.64 -7.89
C PHE A 130 -4.18 -8.04 -9.15
N LEU A 131 -3.42 -7.38 -10.03
CA LEU A 131 -3.92 -6.72 -11.26
C LEU A 131 -4.69 -7.69 -12.16
N GLY A 132 -4.25 -8.95 -12.25
CA GLY A 132 -5.00 -10.00 -12.96
C GLY A 132 -6.35 -10.32 -12.30
N LYS A 133 -6.39 -10.30 -10.97
CA LYS A 133 -7.60 -10.55 -10.17
C LYS A 133 -8.48 -9.30 -10.01
N GLU A 134 -7.92 -8.11 -10.07
CA GLU A 134 -8.61 -6.83 -9.87
C GLU A 134 -9.59 -6.58 -11.00
N HIS A 135 -9.15 -6.71 -12.26
CA HIS A 135 -10.04 -6.54 -13.41
C HIS A 135 -11.21 -7.55 -13.38
N GLU A 136 -10.94 -8.79 -12.94
CA GLU A 136 -11.99 -9.79 -12.73
C GLU A 136 -12.89 -9.49 -11.53
N SER A 137 -12.35 -8.94 -10.46
CA SER A 137 -13.07 -8.57 -9.25
C SER A 137 -13.97 -7.36 -9.47
N VAL A 138 -13.48 -6.31 -10.13
CA VAL A 138 -14.28 -5.14 -10.54
C VAL A 138 -15.40 -5.58 -11.48
N LYS A 139 -15.10 -6.36 -12.51
CA LYS A 139 -16.12 -6.89 -13.43
C LYS A 139 -17.15 -7.77 -12.72
N ARG A 140 -16.74 -8.56 -11.72
CA ARG A 140 -17.65 -9.35 -10.89
C ARG A 140 -18.52 -8.46 -10.01
N LEU A 141 -17.96 -7.43 -9.39
CA LEU A 141 -18.70 -6.46 -8.57
C LEU A 141 -19.72 -5.70 -9.42
N ASP A 142 -19.35 -5.21 -10.60
CA ASP A 142 -20.27 -4.58 -11.55
C ASP A 142 -21.42 -5.52 -11.93
N GLY A 143 -21.10 -6.79 -12.26
CA GLY A 143 -22.12 -7.80 -12.54
C GLY A 143 -23.01 -8.11 -11.33
N TYR A 144 -22.49 -8.04 -10.11
CA TYR A 144 -23.30 -8.18 -8.90
C TYR A 144 -24.22 -6.98 -8.70
N VAL A 145 -23.78 -5.76 -9.03
CA VAL A 145 -24.65 -4.57 -8.99
C VAL A 145 -25.82 -4.73 -9.97
N ASP A 146 -25.54 -5.18 -11.20
CA ASP A 146 -26.60 -5.47 -12.19
C ASP A 146 -27.56 -6.57 -11.68
N GLU A 147 -27.04 -7.61 -11.06
CA GLU A 147 -27.85 -8.69 -10.48
C GLU A 147 -28.71 -8.20 -9.31
N VAL A 148 -28.19 -7.31 -8.44
CA VAL A 148 -28.98 -6.65 -7.39
C VAL A 148 -30.15 -5.89 -8.01
N VAL A 149 -29.91 -5.12 -9.08
CA VAL A 149 -30.95 -4.36 -9.78
C VAL A 149 -32.00 -5.31 -10.35
N GLU A 150 -31.60 -6.37 -11.05
CA GLU A 150 -32.51 -7.36 -11.61
C GLU A 150 -33.38 -8.01 -10.53
N ILE A 151 -32.78 -8.45 -9.41
CA ILE A 151 -33.52 -9.10 -8.31
C ILE A 151 -34.58 -8.15 -7.74
N LEU A 152 -34.23 -6.87 -7.55
CA LEU A 152 -35.10 -5.89 -6.92
C LEU A 152 -36.16 -5.30 -7.86
N THR A 153 -35.92 -5.26 -9.17
CA THR A 153 -36.88 -4.66 -10.14
C THR A 153 -37.73 -5.68 -10.88
N ASN A 154 -37.23 -6.92 -11.09
CA ASN A 154 -37.87 -7.93 -11.94
C ASN A 154 -38.24 -9.22 -11.19
N GLY A 155 -37.91 -9.32 -9.89
CA GLY A 155 -38.22 -10.47 -9.02
C GLY A 155 -39.58 -10.40 -8.35
#